data_AF-A0A444V5E4-F1
#
_entry.id   AF-A0A444V5E4-F1
#
_cell.length_a   1.000
_cell.length_b   1.000
_cell.length_c   1.000
_cell.angle_alpha   90.00
_cell.angle_beta   90.00
_cell.angle_gamma   90.00
#
_symmetry.space_group_name_H-M   'P 1'
#
loop_
_entity.id
_entity.type
_entity.pdbx_description
1 polymer ?
#
loop_
_entity_poly.entity_id
_entity_poly.type
_entity_poly.pdbx_seq_one_letter_code
_entity_poly.pdbx_strand_id
1 'polypeptide(L)'
;MHHETLVEALPGDNVGFNVKNVSVKDIRRGNVAGDSKNDPPGEAGSFIAQVIILNHPGQIAAGYAPVLDCHTAHIACKFAELREKIDRRSGKKLEDNPKFVKSGDAAIVNMIPGKPMCVESFSSYPPLGRFAVRDMRQTVAVGVIKSVEKKAPSTGKVTKSAEKAAKKK
;
A
#
# COMPACT_ATOMS: atom_id res chain seq x y z
N MET A 1 13.68 -7.04 24.00
CA MET A 1 13.46 -7.47 22.58
C MET A 1 14.12 -8.84 22.46
N HIS A 2 13.53 -9.86 21.82
CA HIS A 2 13.83 -11.29 22.12
C HIS A 2 13.20 -11.76 23.46
N HIS A 3 11.88 -12.00 23.48
CA HIS A 3 11.09 -12.53 24.62
C HIS A 3 10.95 -11.69 25.91
N GLU A 4 11.40 -10.44 25.91
CA GLU A 4 11.20 -9.53 27.04
C GLU A 4 10.00 -8.59 26.85
N THR A 5 9.32 -8.26 27.96
CA THR A 5 8.22 -7.30 27.98
C THR A 5 8.74 -5.87 27.81
N LEU A 6 8.08 -5.10 26.93
CA LEU A 6 8.36 -3.68 26.73
C LEU A 6 7.19 -2.84 27.24
N VAL A 7 7.49 -1.68 27.83
CA VAL A 7 6.47 -0.71 28.27
C VAL A 7 5.85 0.02 27.08
N GLU A 8 6.68 0.36 26.10
CA GLU A 8 6.31 0.97 24.83
C GLU A 8 7.19 0.42 23.70
N ALA A 9 6.71 0.53 22.46
CA ALA A 9 7.46 0.18 21.26
C ALA A 9 7.64 1.43 20.41
N LEU A 10 8.87 1.69 19.98
CA LEU A 10 9.24 2.86 19.20
C LEU A 10 9.40 2.50 17.70
N PRO A 11 9.41 3.49 16.79
CA PRO A 11 9.63 3.24 15.38
C PRO A 11 10.95 2.49 15.13
N GLY A 12 10.86 1.32 14.50
CA GLY A 12 12.00 0.44 14.21
C GLY A 12 12.02 -0.85 15.03
N ASP A 13 11.26 -0.93 16.13
CA ASP A 13 11.20 -2.13 16.95
C ASP A 13 10.41 -3.26 16.29
N ASN A 14 10.98 -4.47 16.27
CA ASN A 14 10.26 -5.67 15.86
C ASN A 14 9.64 -6.34 17.10
N VAL A 15 8.33 -6.20 17.26
CA VAL A 15 7.60 -6.62 18.45
C VAL A 15 6.41 -7.53 18.12
N GLY A 16 6.11 -8.45 19.04
CA GLY A 16 4.80 -9.08 19.13
C GLY A 16 3.96 -8.36 20.19
N PHE A 17 2.69 -8.12 19.91
CA PHE A 17 1.75 -7.56 20.88
C PHE A 17 0.49 -8.43 20.96
N ASN A 18 -0.08 -8.52 22.16
CA ASN A 18 -1.26 -9.34 22.41
C ASN A 18 -2.54 -8.52 22.21
N VAL A 19 -3.48 -9.06 21.44
CA VAL A 19 -4.81 -8.46 21.20
C VAL A 19 -5.90 -9.37 21.75
N LYS A 20 -6.87 -8.78 22.45
CA LYS A 20 -8.00 -9.54 23.01
C LYS A 20 -9.14 -9.63 22.02
N ASN A 21 -9.82 -10.77 22.03
CA ASN A 21 -11.06 -11.01 21.28
C ASN A 21 -10.93 -10.85 19.74
N VAL A 22 -9.74 -11.17 19.19
CA VAL A 22 -9.47 -11.26 17.75
C VAL A 22 -8.92 -12.65 17.44
N SER A 23 -9.47 -13.34 16.44
CA SER A 23 -8.99 -14.66 16.04
C SER A 23 -7.81 -14.55 15.07
N VAL A 24 -6.92 -15.54 15.08
CA VAL A 24 -5.84 -15.67 14.07
C VAL A 24 -6.37 -15.80 12.64
N LYS A 25 -7.66 -16.16 12.47
CA LYS A 25 -8.32 -16.22 11.16
C LYS A 25 -8.80 -14.85 10.65
N ASP A 26 -8.92 -13.88 11.55
CA ASP A 26 -9.45 -12.54 11.23
C ASP A 26 -8.35 -11.57 10.78
N ILE A 27 -7.08 -11.93 11.02
CA ILE A 27 -5.91 -11.13 10.69
C ILE A 27 -4.92 -11.95 9.86
N ARG A 28 -4.16 -11.29 9.00
CA ARG A 28 -3.15 -11.92 8.16
C ARG A 28 -1.96 -10.99 7.93
N ARG A 29 -0.84 -11.58 7.50
CA ARG A 29 0.30 -10.82 6.98
C ARG A 29 -0.17 -9.87 5.88
N GLY A 30 0.31 -8.63 5.93
CA GLY A 30 -0.12 -7.54 5.04
C GLY A 30 -1.24 -6.68 5.59
N ASN A 31 -1.84 -7.01 6.74
CA ASN A 31 -2.69 -6.05 7.46
C ASN A 31 -1.84 -4.98 8.17
N VAL A 32 -2.42 -3.80 8.34
CA VAL A 32 -1.81 -2.64 9.01
C VAL A 32 -2.61 -2.37 10.28
N ALA A 33 -1.92 -2.27 11.41
CA ALA A 33 -2.52 -1.92 12.70
C ALA A 33 -2.18 -0.47 13.05
N GLY A 34 -3.16 0.26 13.60
CA GLY A 34 -3.01 1.65 14.04
C GLY A 34 -4.02 1.99 15.11
N ASP A 35 -3.84 3.14 15.77
CA ASP A 35 -4.76 3.60 16.82
C ASP A 35 -6.07 4.11 16.22
N SER A 36 -7.19 3.57 16.69
CA SER A 36 -8.54 4.02 16.32
C SER A 36 -8.81 5.51 16.57
N LYS A 37 -8.02 6.16 17.43
CA LYS A 37 -8.20 7.56 17.84
C LYS A 37 -7.28 8.54 17.10
N ASN A 38 -6.31 8.04 16.35
CA ASN A 38 -5.30 8.85 15.68
C ASN A 38 -5.05 8.31 14.28
N ASP A 39 -5.77 8.87 13.29
CA ASP A 39 -5.69 8.51 11.87
C ASP A 39 -5.67 6.98 11.62
N PRO A 40 -6.78 6.27 11.91
CA PRO A 40 -6.81 4.83 11.74
C PRO A 40 -6.55 4.41 10.28
N PRO A 41 -5.78 3.32 10.06
CA PRO A 41 -5.49 2.82 8.72
C PRO A 41 -6.79 2.39 8.02
N GLY A 42 -6.91 2.74 6.74
CA GLY A 42 -8.10 2.49 5.92
C GLY A 42 -7.82 1.62 4.71
N GLU A 43 -8.83 0.90 4.23
CA GLU A 43 -8.72 0.15 2.98
C GLU A 43 -8.59 1.11 1.79
N ALA A 44 -7.62 0.88 0.92
CA ALA A 44 -7.45 1.64 -0.32
C ALA A 44 -8.46 1.14 -1.38
N GLY A 45 -9.28 2.05 -1.91
CA GLY A 45 -10.14 1.80 -3.07
C GLY A 45 -9.35 1.92 -4.37
N SER A 46 -8.64 3.04 -4.49
CA SER A 46 -7.69 3.31 -5.57
C SER A 46 -6.51 4.09 -5.02
N PHE A 47 -5.38 4.12 -5.72
CA PHE A 47 -4.27 5.00 -5.36
C PHE A 47 -3.50 5.44 -6.59
N ILE A 48 -3.03 6.69 -6.56
CA ILE A 48 -2.20 7.27 -7.61
C ILE A 48 -0.75 7.10 -7.20
N ALA A 49 0.05 6.50 -8.06
CA ALA A 49 1.46 6.27 -7.82
C ALA A 49 2.33 6.77 -8.97
N GLN A 50 3.52 7.26 -8.62
CA GLN A 50 4.59 7.45 -9.56
C GLN A 50 5.37 6.13 -9.66
N VAL A 51 5.45 5.57 -10.86
CA VAL A 51 6.07 4.28 -11.14
C VAL A 51 7.22 4.46 -12.12
N ILE A 52 8.34 3.80 -11.88
CA ILE A 52 9.49 3.73 -12.77
C ILE A 52 9.60 2.30 -13.28
N ILE A 53 9.52 2.12 -14.60
CA ILE A 53 9.63 0.81 -15.23
C ILE A 53 11.11 0.43 -15.36
N LEU A 54 11.45 -0.74 -14.87
CA LEU A 54 12.81 -1.28 -14.86
C LEU A 54 13.03 -2.15 -16.11
N ASN A 55 13.27 -3.45 -15.94
CA ASN A 55 13.61 -4.37 -17.02
C ASN A 55 12.41 -5.24 -17.40
N HIS A 56 11.34 -4.62 -17.90
CA HIS A 56 10.18 -5.36 -18.42
C HIS A 56 10.42 -5.73 -19.91
N PRO A 57 10.24 -7.00 -20.31
CA PRO A 57 10.57 -7.45 -21.67
C PRO A 57 9.59 -6.94 -22.74
N GLY A 58 8.38 -6.53 -22.35
CA GLY A 58 7.36 -6.00 -23.24
C GLY A 58 6.93 -4.58 -22.89
N GLN A 59 5.72 -4.22 -23.31
CA GLN A 59 5.07 -2.97 -22.98
C GLN A 59 4.00 -3.20 -21.89
N ILE A 60 3.83 -2.22 -21.01
CA ILE A 60 2.78 -2.21 -19.98
C ILE A 60 1.69 -1.25 -20.43
N ALA A 61 0.47 -1.75 -20.57
CA ALA A 61 -0.70 -0.96 -20.92
C ALA A 61 -1.72 -0.94 -19.76
N ALA A 62 -2.72 -0.07 -19.88
CA ALA A 62 -3.87 -0.08 -18.96
C ALA A 62 -4.51 -1.49 -18.94
N GLY A 63 -4.83 -1.98 -17.75
CA GLY A 63 -5.34 -3.33 -17.53
C GLY A 63 -4.30 -4.32 -17.03
N TYR A 64 -3.00 -4.03 -17.15
CA TYR A 64 -1.94 -4.87 -16.60
C TYR A 64 -2.10 -5.06 -15.08
N ALA A 65 -2.03 -6.31 -14.59
CA ALA A 65 -2.34 -6.64 -13.20
C ALA A 65 -1.23 -7.48 -12.52
N PRO A 66 -0.03 -6.91 -12.32
CA PRO A 66 1.08 -7.57 -11.65
C PRO A 66 0.87 -7.63 -10.14
N VAL A 67 1.78 -8.33 -9.45
CA VAL A 67 1.79 -8.36 -7.99
C VAL A 67 2.60 -7.20 -7.42
N LEU A 68 2.05 -6.51 -6.43
CA LEU A 68 2.73 -5.48 -5.68
C LEU A 68 3.17 -6.02 -4.33
N ASP A 69 4.44 -5.79 -4.02
CA ASP A 69 4.97 -5.86 -2.68
C ASP A 69 5.06 -4.46 -2.09
N CYS A 70 4.22 -4.20 -1.10
CA CYS A 70 4.24 -2.97 -0.33
C CYS A 70 4.29 -3.38 1.14
N HIS A 71 5.24 -2.84 1.92
CA HIS A 71 5.50 -3.28 3.30
C HIS A 71 5.57 -4.82 3.43
N THR A 72 4.58 -5.41 4.08
CA THR A 72 4.37 -6.85 4.29
C THR A 72 3.23 -7.41 3.43
N ALA A 73 2.50 -6.57 2.70
CA ALA A 73 1.44 -6.97 1.79
C ALA A 73 2.01 -7.42 0.44
N HIS A 74 1.37 -8.45 -0.11
CA HIS A 74 1.69 -9.06 -1.39
C HIS A 74 0.36 -9.27 -2.15
N ILE A 75 -0.02 -8.29 -2.96
CA ILE A 75 -1.37 -8.22 -3.55
C ILE A 75 -1.27 -7.83 -5.03
N ALA A 76 -2.04 -8.51 -5.88
CA ALA A 76 -2.17 -8.14 -7.28
C ALA A 76 -2.94 -6.82 -7.41
N CYS A 77 -2.37 -5.85 -8.14
CA CYS A 77 -3.00 -4.55 -8.38
C CYS A 77 -3.07 -4.27 -9.87
N LYS A 78 -4.23 -3.84 -10.34
CA LYS A 78 -4.47 -3.45 -11.72
C LYS A 78 -3.96 -2.03 -11.96
N PHE A 79 -3.17 -1.84 -13.00
CA PHE A 79 -2.85 -0.54 -13.60
C PHE A 79 -4.12 -0.08 -14.32
N ALA A 80 -5.02 0.58 -13.61
CA ALA A 80 -6.33 0.94 -14.14
C ALA A 80 -6.22 1.99 -15.25
N GLU A 81 -5.35 2.98 -15.06
CA GLU A 81 -5.15 4.10 -15.97
C GLU A 81 -3.69 4.55 -15.92
N LEU A 82 -3.07 4.72 -17.09
CA LEU A 82 -1.79 5.40 -17.23
C LEU A 82 -2.10 6.88 -17.47
N ARG A 83 -1.97 7.72 -16.45
CA ARG A 83 -2.41 9.12 -16.54
C ARG A 83 -1.40 9.99 -17.27
N GLU A 84 -0.14 9.85 -16.90
CA GLU A 84 0.93 10.69 -17.43
C GLU A 84 2.20 9.89 -17.61
N LYS A 85 2.91 10.11 -18.71
CA LYS A 85 4.32 9.76 -18.81
C LYS A 85 5.14 10.95 -18.34
N ILE A 86 6.16 10.70 -17.53
CA ILE A 86 7.00 11.74 -16.94
C ILE A 86 8.47 11.42 -17.17
N ASP A 87 9.30 12.45 -17.19
CA ASP A 87 10.75 12.30 -17.14
C ASP A 87 11.17 11.79 -15.77
N ARG A 88 11.97 10.73 -15.74
CA ARG A 88 12.38 10.05 -14.50
C ARG A 88 13.18 10.94 -13.54
N ARG A 89 13.93 11.91 -14.07
CA ARG A 89 14.85 12.74 -13.27
C ARG A 89 14.19 14.03 -12.79
N SER A 90 13.56 14.75 -13.71
CA SER A 90 12.93 16.05 -13.44
C SER A 90 11.48 15.96 -12.98
N GLY A 91 10.82 14.82 -13.21
CA GLY A 91 9.38 14.66 -12.94
C GLY A 91 8.49 15.46 -13.90
N LYS A 92 9.06 16.13 -14.92
CA LYS A 92 8.28 16.88 -15.89
C LYS A 92 7.44 15.95 -16.74
N LYS A 93 6.19 16.33 -16.95
CA LYS A 93 5.25 15.64 -17.81
C LYS A 93 5.73 15.65 -19.26
N LEU A 94 5.67 14.50 -19.90
CA LEU A 94 6.08 14.29 -21.29
C LEU A 94 4.87 13.99 -22.18
N GLU A 95 3.92 13.18 -21.68
CA GLU A 95 2.76 12.75 -22.45
C GLU A 95 1.55 12.57 -21.52
N ASP A 96 0.39 13.00 -22.00
CA ASP A 96 -0.91 12.76 -21.40
C ASP A 96 -1.50 11.44 -21.87
N ASN A 97 -2.00 10.63 -20.93
CA ASN A 97 -2.69 9.37 -21.17
C ASN A 97 -1.96 8.43 -22.17
N PRO A 98 -0.69 8.06 -21.89
CA PRO A 98 0.08 7.21 -22.79
C PRO A 98 -0.60 5.86 -22.97
N LYS A 99 -0.63 5.34 -24.20
CA LYS A 99 -1.22 4.02 -24.50
C LYS A 99 -0.49 2.87 -23.81
N PHE A 100 0.83 3.01 -23.66
CA PHE A 100 1.69 2.06 -22.98
C PHE A 100 2.96 2.73 -22.44
N VAL A 101 3.61 2.07 -21.48
CA VAL A 101 4.93 2.44 -20.95
C VAL A 101 5.89 1.26 -21.11
N LYS A 102 7.18 1.53 -21.28
CA LYS A 102 8.22 0.51 -21.45
C LYS A 102 9.39 0.74 -20.50
N SER A 103 10.32 -0.21 -20.49
CA SER A 103 11.56 -0.14 -19.72
C SER A 103 12.26 1.22 -19.83
N GLY A 104 12.58 1.81 -18.68
CA GLY A 104 13.19 3.14 -18.57
C GLY A 104 12.21 4.30 -18.42
N ASP A 105 10.93 4.11 -18.78
CA ASP A 105 9.91 5.15 -18.62
C ASP A 105 9.53 5.33 -17.14
N ALA A 106 9.11 6.55 -16.80
CA ALA A 106 8.40 6.84 -15.58
C ALA A 106 6.97 7.32 -15.90
N ALA A 107 6.01 6.98 -15.06
CA ALA A 107 4.62 7.33 -15.27
C ALA A 107 3.85 7.56 -13.96
N ILE A 108 2.80 8.38 -14.04
CA ILE A 108 1.77 8.48 -13.02
C ILE A 108 0.65 7.51 -13.39
N VAL A 109 0.36 6.59 -12.48
CA VAL A 109 -0.57 5.48 -12.71
C VAL A 109 -1.63 5.48 -11.62
N ASN A 110 -2.89 5.34 -12.01
CA ASN A 110 -3.96 4.98 -11.09
C ASN A 110 -4.03 3.47 -10.94
N MET A 111 -3.93 2.99 -9.71
CA MET A 111 -3.86 1.57 -9.38
C MET A 111 -5.03 1.15 -8.51
N ILE A 112 -5.56 -0.05 -8.79
CA ILE A 112 -6.68 -0.64 -8.06
C ILE A 112 -6.24 -2.00 -7.49
N PRO A 113 -6.23 -2.19 -6.16
CA PRO A 113 -6.00 -3.49 -5.55
C PRO A 113 -7.06 -4.52 -5.95
N GLY A 114 -6.65 -5.73 -6.31
CA GLY A 114 -7.57 -6.85 -6.59
C GLY A 114 -8.13 -7.51 -5.32
N LYS A 115 -7.51 -7.25 -4.15
CA LYS A 115 -7.95 -7.71 -2.83
C LYS A 115 -7.84 -6.55 -1.83
N PRO A 116 -8.58 -6.59 -0.70
CA PRO A 116 -8.47 -5.58 0.35
C PRO A 116 -7.01 -5.37 0.78
N MET A 117 -6.57 -4.12 0.65
CA MET A 117 -5.19 -3.66 0.87
C MET A 117 -5.23 -2.33 1.61
N CYS A 118 -4.31 -2.13 2.55
CA CYS A 118 -4.09 -0.84 3.20
C CYS A 118 -2.74 -0.31 2.72
N VAL A 119 -2.72 0.88 2.16
CA VAL A 119 -1.52 1.60 1.73
C VAL A 119 -1.71 3.08 2.02
N GLU A 120 -0.62 3.81 2.11
CA GLU A 120 -0.65 5.23 2.44
C GLU A 120 0.19 6.05 1.47
N SER A 121 -0.04 7.37 1.45
CA SER A 121 0.82 8.26 0.67
C SER A 121 2.26 8.22 1.20
N PHE A 122 3.23 8.24 0.29
CA PHE A 122 4.65 8.21 0.66
C PHE A 122 5.04 9.43 1.52
N SER A 123 4.41 10.58 1.30
CA SER A 123 4.66 11.80 2.08
C SER A 123 4.15 11.70 3.51
N SER A 124 3.06 10.98 3.76
CA SER A 124 2.49 10.82 5.11
C SER A 124 3.14 9.66 5.86
N TYR A 125 3.22 8.48 5.24
CA TYR A 125 3.76 7.28 5.84
C TYR A 125 4.74 6.59 4.87
N PRO A 126 6.01 7.04 4.82
CA PRO A 126 7.01 6.53 3.88
C PRO A 126 7.13 4.99 3.80
N PRO A 127 7.10 4.23 4.92
CA PRO A 127 7.20 2.76 4.88
C PRO A 127 6.00 2.05 4.23
N LEU A 128 4.84 2.71 4.15
CA LEU A 128 3.60 2.18 3.57
C LEU A 128 3.32 2.73 2.16
N GLY A 129 4.14 3.67 1.69
CA GLY A 129 3.98 4.32 0.39
C GLY A 129 4.99 3.91 -0.67
N ARG A 130 5.97 3.06 -0.36
CA ARG A 130 6.92 2.48 -1.34
C ARG A 130 6.52 1.06 -1.69
N PHE A 131 6.57 0.72 -2.97
CA PHE A 131 6.27 -0.63 -3.42
C PHE A 131 7.15 -1.07 -4.58
N ALA A 132 7.31 -2.38 -4.68
CA ALA A 132 7.89 -3.05 -5.83
C ALA A 132 6.79 -3.74 -6.63
N VAL A 133 6.88 -3.68 -7.95
CA VAL A 133 5.99 -4.39 -8.87
C VAL A 133 6.75 -5.60 -9.38
N ARG A 134 6.19 -6.80 -9.16
CA ARG A 134 6.75 -8.06 -9.61
C ARG A 134 5.85 -8.76 -10.60
N ASP A 135 6.50 -9.33 -11.60
CA ASP A 135 5.90 -10.22 -12.59
C ASP A 135 6.94 -11.25 -12.99
N MET A 136 6.54 -12.48 -13.33
CA MET A 136 7.44 -13.55 -13.75
C MET A 136 8.69 -13.74 -12.87
N ARG A 137 8.56 -13.57 -11.54
CA ARG A 137 9.65 -13.64 -10.54
C ARG A 137 10.74 -12.55 -10.67
N GLN A 138 10.51 -11.52 -11.46
CA GLN A 138 11.39 -10.36 -11.60
C GLN A 138 10.70 -9.08 -11.14
N THR A 139 11.49 -8.13 -10.65
CA THR A 139 10.99 -6.78 -10.34
C THR A 139 10.95 -5.97 -11.63
N VAL A 140 9.75 -5.69 -12.11
CA VAL A 140 9.52 -5.02 -13.40
C VAL A 140 9.35 -3.52 -13.26
N ALA A 141 8.95 -3.05 -12.07
CA ALA A 141 8.87 -1.63 -11.76
C ALA A 141 8.98 -1.39 -10.25
N VAL A 142 9.25 -0.14 -9.88
CA VAL A 142 9.17 0.34 -8.49
C VAL A 142 8.36 1.62 -8.45
N GLY A 143 7.67 1.88 -7.35
CA GLY A 143 6.81 3.04 -7.27
C GLY A 143 6.71 3.65 -5.88
N VAL A 144 6.26 4.91 -5.88
CA VAL A 144 5.91 5.67 -4.69
C VAL A 144 4.48 6.19 -4.82
N ILE A 145 3.68 5.97 -3.79
CA ILE A 145 2.28 6.39 -3.74
C ILE A 145 2.23 7.90 -3.48
N LYS A 146 1.51 8.63 -4.34
CA LYS A 146 1.30 10.07 -4.22
C LYS A 146 0.03 10.39 -3.45
N SER A 147 -1.04 9.66 -3.70
CA SER A 147 -2.31 9.81 -2.98
C SER A 147 -3.10 8.50 -2.99
N VAL A 148 -3.96 8.35 -1.98
CA VAL A 148 -4.80 7.16 -1.80
C VAL A 148 -6.24 7.61 -1.64
N GLU A 149 -7.13 7.02 -2.41
CA GLU A 149 -8.57 7.13 -2.19
C GLU A 149 -8.99 6.01 -1.24
N LYS A 150 -9.15 6.35 0.04
CA LYS A 150 -9.62 5.40 1.06
C LYS A 150 -11.09 5.06 0.80
N LYS A 151 -11.45 3.78 0.88
CA LYS A 151 -12.86 3.38 0.87
C LYS A 151 -13.56 3.99 2.08
N ALA A 152 -14.85 4.27 1.91
CA ALA A 152 -15.67 4.79 2.99
C ALA A 152 -15.51 3.90 4.24
N PRO A 153 -15.29 4.50 5.43
CA PRO A 153 -15.06 3.74 6.64
C PRO A 153 -16.31 2.89 6.94
N SER A 154 -16.20 1.58 6.72
CA SER A 154 -17.18 0.65 7.28
C SER A 154 -16.95 0.60 8.79
N THR A 155 -18.01 0.69 9.59
CA THR A 155 -17.94 0.38 11.02
C THR A 155 -17.57 -1.09 11.18
N GLY A 156 -16.26 -1.36 11.23
CA GLY A 156 -15.72 -2.69 11.45
C GLY A 156 -16.27 -3.26 12.77
N LYS A 157 -16.25 -4.59 12.90
CA LYS A 157 -16.68 -5.25 14.14
C LYS A 157 -15.82 -4.75 15.30
N VAL A 158 -16.44 -4.08 16.26
CA VAL A 158 -15.77 -3.61 17.47
C VAL A 158 -15.72 -4.77 18.48
N THR A 159 -14.55 -5.02 19.06
CA THR A 159 -14.42 -6.08 20.07
C THR A 159 -15.03 -5.64 21.40
N LYS A 160 -15.56 -6.59 22.18
CA LYS A 160 -16.08 -6.31 23.53
C LYS A 160 -15.05 -5.60 24.43
N SER A 161 -13.77 -5.91 24.26
CA SER A 161 -12.67 -5.22 24.94
C SER A 161 -12.52 -3.76 24.51
N ALA A 162 -12.64 -3.47 23.21
CA ALA A 162 -12.58 -2.11 22.69
C ALA A 162 -13.80 -1.28 23.13
N GLU A 163 -15.00 -1.85 23.10
CA GLU A 163 -16.21 -1.19 23.62
C GLU A 163 -16.07 -0.78 25.09
N LYS A 164 -15.55 -1.70 25.93
CA LYS A 164 -15.29 -1.42 27.35
C LYS A 164 -14.25 -0.31 27.54
N ALA A 165 -13.22 -0.26 26.71
CA ALA A 165 -12.20 0.77 26.77
C ALA A 165 -12.73 2.14 26.31
N ALA A 166 -13.63 2.15 25.33
CA ALA A 166 -14.29 3.38 24.86
C ALA A 166 -15.22 3.98 25.93
N LYS A 167 -15.95 3.14 26.68
CA LYS A 167 -16.87 3.57 27.76
C LYS A 167 -16.19 4.03 29.05
N LYS A 168 -14.88 3.80 29.20
CA LYS A 168 -14.10 4.19 30.39
C LYS A 168 -13.45 5.57 30.27
N LYS A 169 -13.63 6.25 29.13
CA LYS A 169 -13.38 7.69 28.97
C LYS A 169 -14.69 8.43 29.12
#